data_AF-A0A1F3GML0-F1
#
_entry.id   AF-A0A1F3GML0-F1
#
_cell.length_a   1.000
_cell.length_b   1.000
_cell.length_c   1.000
_cell.angle_alpha   90.00
_cell.angle_beta   90.00
_cell.angle_gamma   90.00
#
_symmetry.space_group_name_H-M   'P 1'
#
loop_
_entity.id
_entity.type
_entity.pdbx_description
1 polymer ?
#
loop_
_entity_poly.entity_id
_entity_poly.type
_entity_poly.pdbx_seq_one_letter_code
_entity_poly.pdbx_strand_id
1 'polypeptide(L)'
;MQKYSFRYFKEKIAESILLLSSLFTSIAVIFIIIFLFKEGYGLFNEKPIEKGYNLSIHPSNKLNNLTAKQIKLIFDRNVTNWKDLGGDDRKINLLTIEKMTDIYTKKELGEGFEYLSLKINEYVIKDSGVVAFFAEQFLDANFKGKKVLIDDNKIKDFITDKEWYPTASPAAQFGTLSLIMGTLWVSLGAILFALPFGLSAAIFLAEVSNPKLRNILKPLIELLAGIPSVVYGFFGLVVIVPFIQQLFNLPVGETALAGSLVLGIMALPTIITISEDALRTTPQSLKEASLALGATRWQTILKVTIPYSISGITAAVMLGMGRAIGETMAVLMVTGNAAVIPTSFLQPIRTIPATIAAELGEAPAGGIHFKALFALGIILFLITLIINLTVEFIKISKKSPRL
;
A
#
# COMPACT_ATOMS: atom_id res chain seq x y z
N MET A 1 -19.95 -26.52 51.02
CA MET A 1 -19.27 -25.23 50.79
C MET A 1 -17.94 -25.33 50.03
N GLN A 2 -17.05 -26.31 50.27
CA GLN A 2 -15.75 -26.41 49.58
C GLN A 2 -15.80 -26.59 48.03
N LYS A 3 -16.75 -27.34 47.49
CA LYS A 3 -16.88 -27.58 46.03
C LYS A 3 -17.19 -26.30 45.22
N TYR A 4 -17.86 -25.33 45.85
CA TYR A 4 -18.18 -24.04 45.22
C TYR A 4 -16.95 -23.11 45.15
N SER A 5 -16.08 -23.15 46.16
CA SER A 5 -14.84 -22.34 46.21
C SER A 5 -13.83 -22.76 45.13
N PHE A 6 -13.66 -24.06 44.89
CA PHE A 6 -12.73 -24.55 43.87
C PHE A 6 -13.19 -24.26 42.43
N ARG A 7 -14.50 -24.33 42.17
CA ARG A 7 -15.08 -23.97 40.87
C ARG A 7 -14.94 -22.47 40.59
N TYR A 8 -15.26 -21.63 41.59
CA TYR A 8 -15.07 -20.19 41.52
C TYR A 8 -13.60 -19.80 41.29
N PHE A 9 -12.66 -20.48 41.95
CA PHE A 9 -11.23 -20.26 41.74
C PHE A 9 -10.78 -20.61 40.31
N LYS A 10 -11.26 -21.73 39.75
CA LYS A 10 -10.99 -22.12 38.35
C LYS A 10 -11.58 -21.13 37.35
N GLU A 11 -12.82 -20.68 37.57
CA GLU A 11 -13.48 -19.67 36.74
C GLU A 11 -12.68 -18.35 36.78
N LYS A 12 -12.26 -17.90 37.96
CA LYS A 12 -11.45 -16.69 38.12
C LYS A 12 -10.07 -16.79 37.44
N ILE A 13 -9.44 -17.97 37.48
CA ILE A 13 -8.20 -18.22 36.72
C ILE A 13 -8.46 -18.15 35.22
N ALA A 14 -9.51 -18.79 34.72
CA ALA A 14 -9.84 -18.78 33.29
C ALA A 14 -10.14 -17.36 32.80
N GLU A 15 -10.94 -16.58 33.53
CA GLU A 15 -11.18 -15.17 33.25
C GLU A 15 -9.88 -14.35 33.26
N SER A 16 -9.01 -14.58 34.25
CA SER A 16 -7.72 -13.88 34.34
C SER A 16 -6.83 -14.20 33.14
N ILE A 17 -6.79 -15.47 32.69
CA ILE A 17 -6.04 -15.88 31.49
C ILE A 17 -6.60 -15.21 30.23
N LEU A 18 -7.93 -15.19 30.08
CA LEU A 18 -8.58 -14.55 28.93
C LEU A 18 -8.32 -13.03 28.90
N LEU A 19 -8.39 -12.37 30.05
CA LEU A 19 -8.08 -10.95 30.18
C LEU A 19 -6.60 -10.67 29.89
N LEU A 20 -5.67 -11.45 30.45
CA LEU A 20 -4.24 -11.36 30.17
C LEU A 20 -3.92 -11.55 28.68
N SER A 21 -4.57 -12.51 28.03
CA SER A 21 -4.41 -12.74 26.59
C SER A 21 -4.85 -11.53 25.77
N SER A 22 -6.02 -10.95 26.08
CA SER A 22 -6.52 -9.75 25.39
C SER A 22 -5.63 -8.52 25.61
N LEU A 23 -5.08 -8.38 26.82
CA LEU A 23 -4.16 -7.30 27.18
C LEU A 23 -2.85 -7.43 26.40
N PHE A 24 -2.27 -8.64 26.34
CA PHE A 24 -1.02 -8.89 25.62
C PHE A 24 -1.16 -8.56 24.13
N THR A 25 -2.25 -8.99 23.49
CA THR A 25 -2.53 -8.66 22.08
C THR A 25 -2.66 -7.15 21.88
N SER A 26 -3.36 -6.45 22.77
CA SER A 26 -3.53 -5.00 22.69
C SER A 26 -2.21 -4.25 22.83
N ILE A 27 -1.37 -4.66 23.80
CA ILE A 27 -0.03 -4.11 24.01
C ILE A 27 0.85 -4.35 22.78
N ALA A 28 0.85 -5.58 22.23
CA ALA A 28 1.62 -5.91 21.03
C ALA A 28 1.21 -5.04 19.83
N VAL A 29 -0.09 -4.84 19.60
CA VAL A 29 -0.60 -3.96 18.55
C VAL A 29 -0.13 -2.52 18.75
N ILE A 30 -0.21 -1.99 19.98
CA ILE A 30 0.28 -0.65 20.30
C ILE A 30 1.79 -0.53 20.02
N PHE A 31 2.59 -1.53 20.41
CA PHE A 31 4.02 -1.54 20.11
C PHE A 31 4.31 -1.55 18.61
N ILE A 32 3.59 -2.36 17.83
CA ILE A 32 3.72 -2.41 16.37
C ILE A 32 3.38 -1.05 15.77
N ILE A 33 2.30 -0.40 16.22
CA ILE A 33 1.90 0.94 15.76
C ILE A 33 2.97 1.97 16.13
N ILE A 34 3.43 2.00 17.38
CA ILE A 34 4.48 2.94 17.81
C ILE A 34 5.75 2.75 16.99
N PHE A 35 6.18 1.51 16.76
CA PHE A 35 7.33 1.19 15.93
C PHE A 35 7.14 1.66 14.48
N LEU A 36 5.98 1.35 13.89
CA LEU A 36 5.60 1.77 12.54
C LEU A 36 5.68 3.29 12.36
N PHE A 37 5.10 4.05 13.30
CA PHE A 37 5.10 5.51 13.29
C PHE A 37 6.49 6.10 13.54
N LYS A 38 7.27 5.50 14.45
CA LYS A 38 8.64 5.94 14.75
C LYS A 38 9.54 5.82 13.52
N GLU A 39 9.53 4.67 12.84
CA GLU A 39 10.35 4.45 11.66
C GLU A 39 9.86 5.27 10.46
N GLY A 40 8.54 5.29 10.21
CA GLY A 40 7.98 6.01 9.07
C GLY A 40 8.11 7.53 9.16
N TYR A 41 7.94 8.12 10.35
CA TYR A 41 8.14 9.57 10.55
C TYR A 41 9.61 9.99 10.33
N GLY A 42 10.55 9.06 10.56
CA GLY A 42 11.97 9.28 10.34
C GLY A 42 12.34 9.64 8.90
N LEU A 43 11.50 9.31 7.91
CA LEU A 43 11.69 9.66 6.50
C LEU A 43 11.73 11.18 6.28
N PHE A 44 10.84 11.92 6.95
CA PHE A 44 10.64 13.36 6.72
C PHE A 44 11.72 14.22 7.38
N ASN A 45 12.64 13.60 8.13
CA ASN A 45 13.82 14.24 8.72
C ASN A 45 15.12 13.88 7.98
N GLU A 46 15.04 13.09 6.90
CA GLU A 46 16.20 12.71 6.09
C GLU A 46 16.12 13.29 4.68
N LYS A 47 17.30 13.59 4.12
CA LYS A 47 17.44 14.09 2.75
C LYS A 47 17.33 12.94 1.75
N PRO A 48 16.72 13.15 0.57
CA PRO A 48 16.49 12.13 -0.44
C PRO A 48 17.74 11.66 -1.20
N ILE A 49 18.95 12.07 -0.78
CA ILE A 49 20.23 11.63 -1.35
C ILE A 49 20.86 10.56 -0.47
N GLU A 50 21.51 9.59 -1.12
CA GLU A 50 22.27 8.53 -0.46
C GLU A 50 23.36 9.11 0.47
N LYS A 51 23.44 8.55 1.69
CA LYS A 51 24.44 8.98 2.67
C LYS A 51 25.86 8.75 2.11
N GLY A 52 26.73 9.74 2.29
CA GLY A 52 28.11 9.68 1.78
C GLY A 52 28.26 10.15 0.32
N TYR A 53 27.20 10.66 -0.31
CA TYR A 53 27.28 11.35 -1.59
C TYR A 53 27.08 12.86 -1.46
N ASN A 54 27.70 13.58 -2.39
CA ASN A 54 27.65 15.03 -2.47
C ASN A 54 27.17 15.46 -3.85
N LEU A 55 26.10 16.24 -3.86
CA LEU A 55 25.64 16.97 -5.03
C LEU A 55 26.07 18.44 -4.90
N SER A 56 26.90 18.89 -5.84
CA SER A 56 27.47 20.24 -5.84
C SER A 56 27.34 20.93 -7.18
N ILE A 57 27.24 22.25 -7.12
CA ILE A 57 27.16 23.13 -8.29
C ILE A 57 28.26 24.18 -8.24
N HIS A 58 28.45 24.91 -9.33
CA HIS A 58 29.39 26.02 -9.37
C HIS A 58 29.04 27.10 -8.30
N PRO A 59 30.03 27.68 -7.58
CA PRO A 59 29.78 28.67 -6.53
C PRO A 59 29.02 29.93 -6.97
N SER A 60 29.23 30.38 -8.21
CA SER A 60 28.52 31.53 -8.78
C SER A 60 27.06 31.26 -9.17
N ASN A 61 26.58 30.01 -9.05
CA ASN A 61 25.20 29.70 -9.33
C ASN A 61 24.29 30.27 -8.22
N LYS A 62 23.25 30.98 -8.66
CA LYS A 62 22.27 31.66 -7.79
C LYS A 62 21.39 30.68 -7.01
N LEU A 63 21.15 29.49 -7.55
CA LEU A 63 20.34 28.48 -6.89
C LEU A 63 21.12 27.90 -5.69
N ASN A 64 20.45 27.82 -4.55
CA ASN A 64 20.99 27.21 -3.33
C ASN A 64 20.33 25.86 -3.04
N ASN A 65 19.06 25.73 -3.45
CA ASN A 65 18.23 24.59 -3.14
C ASN A 65 17.68 23.95 -4.42
N LEU A 66 17.66 22.62 -4.46
CA LEU A 66 16.97 21.85 -5.49
C LEU A 66 16.08 20.80 -4.84
N THR A 67 14.91 20.56 -5.44
CA THR A 67 14.03 19.45 -5.06
C THR A 67 14.50 18.15 -5.70
N ALA A 68 14.16 17.00 -5.10
CA ALA A 68 14.47 15.68 -5.66
C ALA A 68 13.99 15.52 -7.11
N LYS A 69 12.83 16.10 -7.45
CA LYS A 69 12.26 16.08 -8.79
C LYS A 69 13.07 16.89 -9.79
N GLN A 70 13.54 18.09 -9.40
CA GLN A 70 14.41 18.90 -10.25
C GLN A 70 15.75 18.21 -10.50
N ILE A 71 16.32 17.56 -9.47
CA ILE A 71 17.53 16.76 -9.60
C ILE A 71 17.33 15.64 -10.61
N LYS A 72 16.23 14.88 -10.51
CA LYS A 72 15.90 13.87 -11.50
C LYS A 72 15.81 14.45 -12.91
N LEU A 73 15.08 15.56 -13.12
CA LEU A 73 14.92 16.18 -14.45
C LEU A 73 16.26 16.62 -15.07
N ILE A 74 17.21 17.06 -14.24
CA ILE A 74 18.57 17.39 -14.67
C ILE A 74 19.32 16.12 -15.11
N PHE A 75 19.29 15.06 -14.31
CA PHE A 75 20.02 13.81 -14.59
C PHE A 75 19.42 13.00 -15.75
N ASP A 76 18.11 13.07 -15.94
CA ASP A 76 17.38 12.50 -17.09
C ASP A 76 17.59 13.33 -18.38
N ARG A 77 18.34 14.45 -18.32
CA ARG A 77 18.56 15.40 -19.43
C ARG A 77 17.29 16.05 -19.99
N ASN A 78 16.19 16.02 -19.25
CA ASN A 78 14.95 16.73 -19.60
C ASN A 78 15.08 18.23 -19.38
N VAL A 79 15.93 18.65 -18.44
CA VAL A 79 16.30 20.05 -18.22
C VAL A 79 17.78 20.22 -18.51
N THR A 80 18.10 21.00 -19.54
CA THR A 80 19.48 21.22 -19.99
C THR A 80 19.99 22.63 -19.74
N ASN A 81 19.15 23.54 -19.23
CA ASN A 81 19.52 24.92 -18.94
C ASN A 81 19.06 25.34 -17.54
N TRP A 82 19.93 26.03 -16.81
CA TRP A 82 19.65 26.55 -15.47
C TRP A 82 18.49 27.56 -15.44
N LYS A 83 18.24 28.27 -16.55
CA LYS A 83 17.11 29.20 -16.71
C LYS A 83 15.76 28.54 -16.46
N ASP A 84 15.60 27.29 -16.89
CA ASP A 84 14.36 26.53 -16.74
C ASP A 84 14.04 26.19 -15.26
N LEU A 85 15.04 26.35 -14.38
CA LEU A 85 14.94 26.15 -12.94
C LEU A 85 14.98 27.48 -12.16
N GLY A 86 14.89 28.61 -12.85
CA GLY A 86 14.98 29.95 -12.25
C GLY A 86 16.41 30.44 -11.99
N GLY A 87 17.40 29.77 -12.58
CA GLY A 87 18.81 30.16 -12.54
C GLY A 87 19.21 31.09 -13.70
N ASP A 88 20.53 31.24 -13.88
CA ASP A 88 21.09 32.01 -15.01
C ASP A 88 20.94 31.25 -16.34
N ASP A 89 20.97 31.95 -17.48
CA ASP A 89 20.92 31.35 -18.82
C ASP A 89 22.24 30.64 -19.16
N ARG A 90 22.39 29.43 -18.64
CA ARG A 90 23.60 28.60 -18.75
C ARG A 90 23.24 27.14 -18.94
N LYS A 91 23.94 26.49 -19.86
CA LYS A 91 23.79 25.04 -20.09
C LYS A 91 24.26 24.24 -18.88
N ILE A 92 23.48 23.22 -18.51
CA ILE A 92 23.80 22.29 -17.44
C ILE A 92 24.74 21.21 -17.97
N ASN A 93 25.88 21.03 -17.32
CA ASN A 93 26.85 19.98 -17.65
C ASN A 93 26.99 19.04 -16.45
N LEU A 94 26.57 17.78 -16.64
CA LEU A 94 26.69 16.73 -15.62
C LEU A 94 28.15 16.25 -15.54
N LEU A 95 28.70 16.30 -14.34
CA LEU A 95 30.03 15.77 -14.04
C LEU A 95 29.89 14.49 -13.22
N THR A 96 30.16 13.36 -13.88
CA THR A 96 30.21 12.01 -13.31
C THR A 96 31.61 11.43 -13.49
N ILE A 97 31.91 10.32 -12.83
CA ILE A 97 33.21 9.63 -12.98
C ILE A 97 33.46 9.24 -14.45
N GLU A 98 32.44 8.74 -15.15
CA GLU A 98 32.52 8.40 -16.58
C GLU A 98 32.88 9.64 -17.42
N LYS A 99 32.25 10.78 -17.14
CA LYS A 99 32.56 12.03 -17.83
C LYS A 99 34.00 12.49 -17.56
N MET A 100 34.52 12.26 -16.37
CA MET A 100 35.92 12.57 -16.03
C MET A 100 36.89 11.70 -16.84
N THR A 101 36.58 10.42 -17.06
CA THR A 101 37.40 9.52 -17.88
C THR A 101 37.36 9.84 -19.38
N ASP A 102 36.30 10.51 -19.85
CA ASP A 102 36.23 11.01 -21.24
C ASP A 102 37.08 12.27 -21.45
N ILE A 103 37.17 13.12 -20.42
CA ILE A 103 37.83 14.44 -20.50
C ILE A 103 39.33 14.34 -20.21
N TYR A 104 39.72 13.47 -19.26
CA TYR A 104 41.08 13.35 -18.77
C TYR A 104 41.65 11.95 -19.05
N THR A 105 42.91 11.90 -19.44
CA THR A 105 43.61 10.64 -19.71
C THR A 105 43.94 9.89 -18.43
N LYS A 106 44.16 8.57 -18.52
CA LYS A 106 44.56 7.73 -17.36
C LYS A 106 45.80 8.26 -16.62
N LYS A 107 46.73 8.92 -17.33
CA LYS A 107 47.92 9.55 -16.71
C LYS A 107 47.58 10.78 -15.87
N GLU A 108 46.53 11.51 -16.24
CA GLU A 108 46.10 12.73 -15.54
C GLU A 108 45.20 12.44 -14.35
N LEU A 109 44.50 11.30 -14.35
CA LEU A 109 43.68 10.83 -13.23
C LEU A 109 44.46 9.96 -12.23
N GLY A 110 45.58 9.37 -12.66
CA GLY A 110 46.34 8.37 -11.90
C GLY A 110 45.77 6.96 -12.11
N GLU A 111 46.62 5.92 -12.05
CA GLU A 111 46.21 4.53 -12.31
C GLU A 111 45.10 4.03 -11.38
N GLY A 112 45.03 4.58 -10.16
CA GLY A 112 43.99 4.32 -9.16
C GLY A 112 43.08 5.51 -8.85
N PHE A 113 42.92 6.49 -9.75
CA PHE A 113 42.16 7.73 -9.52
C PHE A 113 42.75 8.64 -8.41
N GLU A 114 44.05 8.55 -8.16
CA GLU A 114 44.76 9.30 -7.11
C GLU A 114 44.60 10.83 -7.27
N TYR A 115 44.50 11.33 -8.50
CA TYR A 115 44.37 12.77 -8.80
C TYR A 115 42.93 13.19 -9.13
N LEU A 116 41.96 12.27 -8.99
CA LEU A 116 40.56 12.51 -9.34
C LEU A 116 39.98 13.69 -8.55
N SER A 117 40.24 13.76 -7.25
CA SER A 117 39.74 14.83 -6.36
C SER A 117 40.19 16.23 -6.82
N LEU A 118 41.46 16.36 -7.20
CA LEU A 118 42.04 17.61 -7.71
C LEU A 118 41.42 17.99 -9.06
N LYS A 119 41.26 17.03 -9.96
CA LYS A 119 40.68 17.26 -11.29
C LYS A 119 39.19 17.60 -11.24
N ILE A 120 38.43 17.00 -10.31
CA ILE A 120 37.05 17.39 -10.03
C ILE A 120 37.01 18.86 -9.61
N ASN A 121 37.87 19.27 -8.67
CA ASN A 121 37.91 20.66 -8.18
C ASN A 121 38.27 21.65 -9.31
N GLU A 122 39.26 21.30 -10.14
CA GLU A 122 39.68 22.10 -11.30
C GLU A 122 38.51 22.29 -12.29
N TYR A 123 37.80 21.20 -12.63
CA TYR A 123 36.66 21.25 -13.54
C TYR A 123 35.51 22.08 -12.96
N VAL A 124 35.19 21.89 -11.68
CA VAL A 124 34.08 22.59 -11.02
C VAL A 124 34.28 24.10 -10.97
N ILE A 125 35.52 24.59 -10.94
CA ILE A 125 35.84 26.03 -11.01
C ILE A 125 35.79 26.54 -12.45
N LYS A 126 36.18 25.70 -13.43
CA LYS A 126 36.25 26.07 -14.84
C LYS A 126 34.85 26.19 -15.47
N ASP A 127 33.94 25.28 -15.13
CA ASP A 127 32.62 25.20 -15.75
C ASP A 127 31.53 25.76 -14.83
N SER A 128 31.06 26.97 -15.15
CA SER A 128 30.00 27.65 -14.39
C SER A 128 28.61 27.01 -14.50
N GLY A 129 28.42 26.04 -15.41
CA GLY A 129 27.19 25.29 -15.62
C GLY A 129 27.19 23.89 -14.98
N VAL A 130 28.25 23.51 -14.26
CA VAL A 130 28.46 22.16 -13.75
C VAL A 130 27.46 21.72 -12.68
N VAL A 131 27.06 20.45 -12.74
CA VAL A 131 26.42 19.70 -11.65
C VAL A 131 27.29 18.47 -11.38
N ALA A 132 27.97 18.46 -10.25
CA ALA A 132 28.85 17.40 -9.82
C ALA A 132 28.16 16.48 -8.81
N PHE A 133 28.16 15.17 -9.07
CA PHE A 133 27.65 14.17 -8.13
C PHE A 133 28.69 13.08 -7.90
N PHE A 134 29.26 13.08 -6.70
CA PHE A 134 30.37 12.18 -6.33
C PHE A 134 30.21 11.70 -4.89
N ALA A 135 30.75 10.51 -4.59
CA ALA A 135 30.92 10.09 -3.21
C ALA A 135 31.89 11.04 -2.47
N GLU A 136 31.58 11.38 -1.22
CA GLU A 136 32.34 12.34 -0.41
C GLU A 136 33.81 11.91 -0.26
N GLN A 137 34.11 10.61 -0.29
CA GLN A 137 35.47 10.07 -0.26
C GLN A 137 36.35 10.48 -1.45
N PHE A 138 35.76 10.84 -2.59
CA PHE A 138 36.49 11.29 -3.79
C PHE A 138 36.65 12.81 -3.85
N LEU A 139 36.10 13.55 -2.88
CA LEU A 139 36.21 15.00 -2.84
C LEU A 139 37.40 15.42 -1.96
N ASP A 140 38.10 16.45 -2.41
CA ASP A 140 39.18 17.07 -1.64
C ASP A 140 38.64 17.77 -0.38
N ALA A 141 39.43 17.82 0.69
CA ALA A 141 39.07 18.55 1.91
C ALA A 141 38.80 20.05 1.66
N ASN A 142 39.45 20.63 0.65
CA ASN A 142 39.28 22.01 0.19
C ASN A 142 38.47 22.09 -1.11
N PHE A 143 37.47 21.22 -1.28
CA PHE A 143 36.58 21.24 -2.43
C PHE A 143 35.87 22.61 -2.55
N LYS A 144 36.04 23.28 -3.70
CA LYS A 144 35.54 24.65 -3.92
C LYS A 144 34.13 24.70 -4.49
N GLY A 145 33.53 23.56 -4.84
CA GLY A 145 32.14 23.52 -5.29
C GLY A 145 31.16 23.83 -4.17
N LYS A 146 30.02 24.41 -4.53
CA LYS A 146 28.96 24.77 -3.59
C LYS A 146 27.99 23.60 -3.47
N LYS A 147 27.92 22.98 -2.28
CA LYS A 147 26.99 21.88 -1.99
C LYS A 147 25.55 22.38 -2.11
N VAL A 148 24.75 21.69 -2.92
CA VAL A 148 23.33 22.00 -3.08
C VAL A 148 22.59 21.54 -1.83
N LEU A 149 21.79 22.43 -1.25
CA LEU A 149 20.84 22.03 -0.23
C LEU A 149 19.66 21.36 -0.91
N ILE A 150 19.26 20.20 -0.39
CA ILE A 150 18.15 19.47 -0.94
C ILE A 150 17.06 19.53 0.09
N ASP A 151 15.91 20.01 -0.34
CA ASP A 151 14.74 20.09 0.51
C ASP A 151 14.45 18.70 1.08
N ASP A 152 14.18 18.66 2.38
CA ASP A 152 13.77 17.43 3.05
C ASP A 152 12.48 16.89 2.42
N ASN A 153 12.23 15.59 2.60
CA ASN A 153 10.99 14.99 2.13
C ASN A 153 9.79 15.67 2.81
N LYS A 154 8.98 16.40 2.04
CA LYS A 154 7.74 17.00 2.56
C LYS A 154 6.63 15.96 2.52
N ILE A 155 5.83 15.90 3.59
CA ILE A 155 4.67 14.99 3.68
C ILE A 155 3.71 15.20 2.50
N LYS A 156 3.51 16.47 2.08
CA LYS A 156 2.66 16.80 0.93
C LYS A 156 3.18 16.14 -0.35
N ASP A 157 4.46 16.27 -0.63
CA ASP A 157 5.07 15.75 -1.86
C ASP A 157 5.06 14.21 -1.83
N PHE A 158 5.36 13.61 -0.68
CA PHE A 158 5.24 12.16 -0.46
C PHE A 158 3.84 11.61 -0.78
N ILE A 159 2.77 12.31 -0.39
CA ILE A 159 1.38 11.86 -0.64
C ILE A 159 0.92 12.18 -2.08
N THR A 160 1.32 13.32 -2.64
CA THR A 160 0.75 13.83 -3.90
C THR A 160 1.57 13.53 -5.15
N ASP A 161 2.86 13.24 -5.00
CA ASP A 161 3.69 12.86 -6.14
C ASP A 161 3.34 11.44 -6.63
N LYS A 162 3.51 11.27 -7.94
CA LYS A 162 3.07 10.09 -8.68
C LYS A 162 4.16 9.03 -8.81
N GLU A 163 5.41 9.44 -8.64
CA GLU A 163 6.58 8.67 -9.01
C GLU A 163 7.19 7.97 -7.80
N TRP A 164 7.22 6.64 -7.85
CA TRP A 164 7.88 5.80 -6.87
C TRP A 164 9.16 5.21 -7.48
N TYR A 165 10.30 5.86 -7.21
CA TYR A 165 11.64 5.42 -7.63
C TYR A 165 12.60 5.53 -6.44
N PRO A 166 12.51 4.61 -5.46
CA PRO A 166 13.28 4.69 -4.23
C PRO A 166 14.78 4.43 -4.42
N THR A 167 15.15 3.77 -5.53
CA THR A 167 16.54 3.44 -5.90
C THR A 167 17.13 4.43 -6.92
N ALA A 168 16.41 5.49 -7.28
CA ALA A 168 16.92 6.49 -8.23
C ALA A 168 18.13 7.23 -7.65
N SER A 169 19.20 7.30 -8.44
CA SER A 169 20.39 8.10 -8.16
C SER A 169 20.40 9.32 -9.09
N PRO A 170 20.65 10.55 -8.59
CA PRO A 170 21.22 10.90 -7.28
C PRO A 170 20.24 11.00 -6.12
N ALA A 171 18.95 11.22 -6.43
CA ALA A 171 17.91 11.50 -5.45
C ALA A 171 16.70 10.58 -5.63
N ALA A 172 16.36 9.86 -4.57
CA ALA A 172 15.22 8.96 -4.53
C ALA A 172 13.90 9.72 -4.66
N GLN A 173 12.92 9.10 -5.34
CA GLN A 173 11.56 9.63 -5.48
C GLN A 173 10.58 8.76 -4.69
N PHE A 174 9.87 9.36 -3.74
CA PHE A 174 8.96 8.66 -2.83
C PHE A 174 7.49 9.07 -3.02
N GLY A 175 7.08 9.41 -4.25
CA GLY A 175 5.69 9.74 -4.54
C GLY A 175 4.77 8.52 -4.41
N THR A 176 3.82 8.59 -3.49
CA THR A 176 2.95 7.45 -3.12
C THR A 176 1.58 7.47 -3.79
N LEU A 177 1.22 8.52 -4.52
CA LEU A 177 -0.12 8.70 -5.07
C LEU A 177 -0.53 7.53 -5.98
N SER A 178 0.39 7.05 -6.83
CA SER A 178 0.14 5.91 -7.70
C SER A 178 -0.14 4.62 -6.92
N LEU A 179 0.56 4.40 -5.80
CA LEU A 179 0.39 3.23 -4.94
C LEU A 179 -0.92 3.28 -4.13
N ILE A 180 -1.27 4.47 -3.61
CA ILE A 180 -2.55 4.71 -2.92
C ILE A 180 -3.69 4.42 -3.89
N MET A 181 -3.64 5.02 -5.09
CA MET A 181 -4.65 4.82 -6.13
C MET A 181 -4.73 3.36 -6.54
N GLY A 182 -3.60 2.68 -6.74
CA GLY A 182 -3.58 1.26 -7.06
C GLY A 182 -4.30 0.42 -6.00
N THR A 183 -3.99 0.67 -4.71
CA THR A 183 -4.61 -0.05 -3.58
C THR A 183 -6.12 0.17 -3.53
N LEU A 184 -6.57 1.42 -3.70
CA LEU A 184 -7.98 1.78 -3.69
C LEU A 184 -8.73 1.20 -4.89
N TRP A 185 -8.17 1.25 -6.10
CA TRP A 185 -8.79 0.71 -7.31
C TRP A 185 -9.01 -0.79 -7.22
N VAL A 186 -7.98 -1.55 -6.84
CA VAL A 186 -8.10 -3.01 -6.72
C VAL A 186 -9.06 -3.40 -5.61
N SER A 187 -9.00 -2.71 -4.47
CA SER A 187 -9.92 -2.94 -3.35
C SER A 187 -11.37 -2.62 -3.71
N LEU A 188 -11.60 -1.50 -4.41
CA LEU A 188 -12.92 -1.10 -4.89
C LEU A 188 -13.49 -2.14 -5.84
N GLY A 189 -12.72 -2.57 -6.85
CA GLY A 189 -13.17 -3.60 -7.79
C GLY A 189 -13.45 -4.93 -7.10
N ALA A 190 -12.64 -5.31 -6.11
CA ALA A 190 -12.86 -6.53 -5.32
C ALA A 190 -14.17 -6.49 -4.54
N ILE A 191 -14.51 -5.35 -3.93
CA ILE A 191 -15.75 -5.16 -3.17
C ILE A 191 -16.95 -5.12 -4.11
N LEU A 192 -16.85 -4.40 -5.23
CA LEU A 192 -17.92 -4.33 -6.23
C LEU A 192 -18.28 -5.71 -6.78
N PHE A 193 -17.31 -6.63 -6.83
CA PHE A 193 -17.55 -8.03 -7.14
C PHE A 193 -18.06 -8.81 -5.91
N ALA A 194 -17.29 -8.85 -4.82
CA ALA A 194 -17.55 -9.76 -3.71
C ALA A 194 -18.84 -9.44 -2.94
N LEU A 195 -19.22 -8.15 -2.84
CA LEU A 195 -20.38 -7.73 -2.07
C LEU A 195 -21.71 -8.23 -2.66
N PRO A 196 -22.06 -7.96 -3.93
CA PRO A 196 -23.31 -8.44 -4.50
C PRO A 196 -23.39 -9.97 -4.54
N PHE A 197 -22.33 -10.66 -4.97
CA PHE A 197 -22.31 -12.12 -5.04
C PHE A 197 -22.32 -12.76 -3.65
N GLY A 198 -21.53 -12.24 -2.72
CA GLY A 198 -21.41 -12.75 -1.37
C GLY A 198 -22.69 -12.58 -0.56
N LEU A 199 -23.32 -11.40 -0.61
CA LEU A 199 -24.59 -11.18 0.07
C LEU A 199 -25.73 -11.98 -0.55
N SER A 200 -25.77 -12.09 -1.88
CA SER A 200 -26.81 -12.89 -2.56
C SER A 200 -26.70 -14.37 -2.17
N ALA A 201 -25.48 -14.92 -2.14
CA ALA A 201 -25.24 -16.28 -1.69
C ALA A 201 -25.57 -16.47 -0.20
N ALA A 202 -25.24 -15.50 0.66
CA ALA A 202 -25.60 -15.54 2.08
C ALA A 202 -27.13 -15.55 2.29
N ILE A 203 -27.87 -14.67 1.60
CA ILE A 203 -29.34 -14.62 1.66
C ILE A 203 -29.94 -15.92 1.14
N PHE A 204 -29.42 -16.45 0.04
CA PHE A 204 -29.87 -17.72 -0.51
C PHE A 204 -29.66 -18.86 0.51
N LEU A 205 -28.46 -18.97 1.10
CA LEU A 205 -28.16 -20.01 2.08
C LEU A 205 -28.99 -19.87 3.36
N ALA A 206 -29.23 -18.65 3.84
CA ALA A 206 -29.96 -18.40 5.08
C ALA A 206 -31.47 -18.61 4.94
N GLU A 207 -32.08 -18.13 3.84
CA GLU A 207 -33.55 -17.95 3.76
C GLU A 207 -34.22 -18.77 2.65
N VAL A 208 -33.48 -19.20 1.62
CA VAL A 208 -34.06 -19.85 0.43
C VAL A 208 -33.65 -21.32 0.32
N SER A 209 -32.42 -21.64 0.72
CA SER A 209 -31.84 -22.97 0.51
C SER A 209 -32.53 -24.03 1.38
N ASN A 210 -32.63 -25.24 0.85
CA ASN A 210 -33.06 -26.37 1.67
C ASN A 210 -31.91 -26.81 2.61
N PRO A 211 -32.21 -27.47 3.75
CA PRO A 211 -31.19 -27.84 4.73
C PRO A 211 -30.07 -28.73 4.17
N LYS A 212 -30.39 -29.61 3.20
CA LYS A 212 -29.40 -30.52 2.60
C LYS A 212 -28.35 -29.76 1.78
N LEU A 213 -28.79 -28.86 0.91
CA LEU A 213 -27.92 -28.05 0.06
C LEU A 213 -27.02 -27.16 0.92
N ARG A 214 -27.60 -26.52 1.94
CA ARG A 214 -26.83 -25.72 2.90
C ARG A 214 -25.73 -26.53 3.59
N ASN A 215 -26.06 -27.71 4.11
CA ASN A 215 -25.11 -28.55 4.84
C ASN A 215 -23.94 -29.04 3.97
N ILE A 216 -24.05 -28.93 2.64
CA ILE A 216 -22.95 -29.20 1.70
C ILE A 216 -22.23 -27.90 1.34
N LEU A 217 -22.96 -26.85 0.96
CA LEU A 217 -22.36 -25.60 0.46
C LEU A 217 -21.61 -24.82 1.54
N LYS A 218 -22.14 -24.73 2.77
CA LYS A 218 -21.52 -23.94 3.84
C LYS A 218 -20.11 -24.47 4.18
N PRO A 219 -19.91 -25.78 4.44
CA PRO A 219 -18.55 -26.31 4.64
C PRO A 219 -17.61 -26.12 3.45
N LEU A 220 -18.11 -26.24 2.21
CA LEU A 220 -17.30 -25.99 1.01
C LEU A 220 -16.82 -24.54 0.93
N ILE A 221 -17.71 -23.59 1.24
CA ILE A 221 -17.37 -22.16 1.27
C ILE A 221 -16.35 -21.87 2.38
N GLU A 222 -16.51 -22.48 3.56
CA GLU A 222 -15.54 -22.36 4.66
C GLU A 222 -14.18 -22.97 4.28
N LEU A 223 -14.16 -24.07 3.53
CA LEU A 223 -12.93 -24.67 3.02
C LEU A 223 -12.17 -23.71 2.09
N LEU A 224 -12.90 -22.94 1.26
CA LEU A 224 -12.28 -21.91 0.40
C LEU A 224 -11.57 -20.82 1.22
N ALA A 225 -12.05 -20.49 2.42
CA ALA A 225 -11.39 -19.53 3.30
C ALA A 225 -10.03 -20.03 3.82
N GLY A 226 -9.84 -21.36 3.85
CA GLY A 226 -8.59 -22.00 4.27
C GLY A 226 -7.49 -22.06 3.20
N ILE A 227 -7.81 -21.70 1.95
CA ILE A 227 -6.82 -21.70 0.87
C ILE A 227 -5.82 -20.55 1.07
N PRO A 228 -4.50 -20.81 1.05
CA PRO A 228 -3.48 -19.75 1.16
C PRO A 228 -3.58 -18.73 0.03
N SER A 229 -3.29 -17.45 0.32
CA SER A 229 -3.45 -16.39 -0.68
C SER A 229 -2.52 -16.52 -1.89
N VAL A 230 -1.31 -17.07 -1.70
CA VAL A 230 -0.39 -17.38 -2.81
C VAL A 230 -0.97 -18.38 -3.81
N VAL A 231 -1.82 -19.32 -3.35
CA VAL A 231 -2.49 -20.28 -4.24
C VAL A 231 -3.53 -19.57 -5.10
N TYR A 232 -4.29 -18.63 -4.52
CA TYR A 232 -5.18 -17.75 -5.28
C TYR A 232 -4.43 -16.87 -6.28
N GLY A 233 -3.28 -16.32 -5.88
CA GLY A 233 -2.40 -15.54 -6.76
C GLY A 233 -1.89 -16.37 -7.94
N PHE A 234 -1.42 -17.59 -7.68
CA PHE A 234 -0.97 -18.51 -8.72
C PHE A 234 -2.10 -18.90 -9.68
N PHE A 235 -3.28 -19.26 -9.16
CA PHE A 235 -4.47 -19.52 -9.98
C PHE A 235 -4.85 -18.29 -10.81
N GLY A 236 -4.80 -17.10 -10.20
CA GLY A 236 -5.05 -15.83 -10.87
C GLY A 236 -4.09 -15.60 -12.03
N LEU A 237 -2.81 -15.83 -11.83
CA LEU A 237 -1.77 -15.65 -12.85
C LEU A 237 -1.90 -16.67 -14.00
N VAL A 238 -2.23 -17.92 -13.71
CA VAL A 238 -2.29 -18.98 -14.73
C VAL A 238 -3.62 -19.01 -15.48
N VAL A 239 -4.72 -18.60 -14.84
CA VAL A 239 -6.08 -18.73 -15.40
C VAL A 239 -6.72 -17.38 -15.67
N ILE A 240 -6.80 -16.51 -14.65
CA ILE A 240 -7.55 -15.25 -14.75
C ILE A 240 -6.84 -14.23 -15.64
N VAL A 241 -5.52 -14.11 -15.50
CA VAL A 241 -4.69 -13.17 -16.28
C VAL A 241 -4.77 -13.49 -17.79
N PRO A 242 -4.52 -14.75 -18.25
CA PRO A 242 -4.68 -15.09 -19.67
C PRO A 242 -6.12 -14.94 -20.17
N PHE A 243 -7.11 -15.27 -19.33
CA PHE A 243 -8.52 -15.08 -19.69
C PHE A 243 -8.86 -13.62 -19.95
N ILE A 244 -8.45 -12.70 -19.06
CA ILE A 244 -8.65 -11.25 -19.24
C ILE A 244 -7.88 -10.75 -20.47
N GLN A 245 -6.65 -11.22 -20.66
CA GLN A 245 -5.83 -10.85 -21.81
C GLN A 245 -6.53 -11.17 -23.13
N GLN A 246 -7.08 -12.38 -23.25
CA GLN A 246 -7.81 -12.83 -24.44
C GLN A 246 -9.15 -12.12 -24.60
N LEU A 247 -9.92 -11.98 -23.52
CA LEU A 247 -11.26 -11.39 -23.54
C LEU A 247 -11.24 -9.92 -23.99
N PHE A 248 -10.23 -9.16 -23.55
CA PHE A 248 -10.09 -7.74 -23.85
C PHE A 248 -9.01 -7.43 -24.90
N ASN A 249 -8.39 -8.45 -25.50
CA ASN A 249 -7.31 -8.33 -26.49
C ASN A 249 -6.17 -7.39 -26.02
N LEU A 250 -5.68 -7.63 -24.82
CA LEU A 250 -4.65 -6.81 -24.17
C LEU A 250 -3.24 -7.34 -24.46
N PRO A 251 -2.21 -6.46 -24.48
CA PRO A 251 -0.82 -6.90 -24.59
C PRO A 251 -0.36 -7.69 -23.37
N VAL A 252 -0.86 -7.35 -22.19
CA VAL A 252 -0.60 -8.02 -20.90
C VAL A 252 -1.90 -8.16 -20.12
N GLY A 253 -2.09 -9.30 -19.45
CA GLY A 253 -3.32 -9.61 -18.70
C GLY A 253 -3.27 -9.17 -17.23
N GLU A 254 -2.06 -8.86 -16.74
CA GLU A 254 -1.80 -8.46 -15.36
C GLU A 254 -2.31 -7.04 -15.13
N THR A 255 -3.52 -6.94 -14.60
CA THR A 255 -4.29 -5.70 -14.57
C THR A 255 -4.96 -5.50 -13.21
N ALA A 256 -5.42 -4.28 -12.93
CA ALA A 256 -6.24 -4.01 -11.77
C ALA A 256 -7.50 -4.91 -11.74
N LEU A 257 -8.11 -5.19 -12.89
CA LEU A 257 -9.26 -6.11 -13.00
C LEU A 257 -8.91 -7.52 -12.55
N ALA A 258 -7.76 -8.07 -13.01
CA ALA A 258 -7.30 -9.38 -12.59
C ALA A 258 -7.13 -9.46 -11.07
N GLY A 259 -6.45 -8.46 -10.50
CA GLY A 259 -6.30 -8.32 -9.04
C GLY A 259 -7.65 -8.26 -8.33
N SER A 260 -8.56 -7.38 -8.77
CA SER A 260 -9.88 -7.23 -8.18
C SER A 260 -10.70 -8.52 -8.20
N LEU A 261 -10.67 -9.31 -9.28
CA LEU A 261 -11.40 -10.57 -9.35
C LEU A 261 -10.83 -11.61 -8.40
N VAL A 262 -9.51 -11.79 -8.38
CA VAL A 262 -8.83 -12.75 -7.48
C VAL A 262 -9.10 -12.39 -6.01
N LEU A 263 -8.96 -11.12 -5.65
CA LEU A 263 -9.28 -10.64 -4.30
C LEU A 263 -10.77 -10.79 -3.97
N GLY A 264 -11.63 -10.49 -4.93
CA GLY A 264 -13.06 -10.63 -4.78
C GLY A 264 -13.45 -12.06 -4.46
N ILE A 265 -12.92 -13.04 -5.21
CA ILE A 265 -13.10 -14.48 -4.95
C ILE A 265 -12.60 -14.84 -3.55
N MET A 266 -11.43 -14.32 -3.14
CA MET A 266 -10.88 -14.58 -1.81
C MET A 266 -11.73 -13.97 -0.68
N ALA A 267 -12.40 -12.84 -0.92
CA ALA A 267 -13.26 -12.18 0.07
C ALA A 267 -14.65 -12.85 0.20
N LEU A 268 -15.11 -13.58 -0.83
CA LEU A 268 -16.43 -14.23 -0.85
C LEU A 268 -16.66 -15.14 0.37
N PRO A 269 -15.78 -16.09 0.73
CA PRO A 269 -16.01 -16.97 1.86
C PRO A 269 -16.29 -16.23 3.17
N THR A 270 -15.53 -15.17 3.44
CA THR A 270 -15.70 -14.35 4.65
C THR A 270 -17.04 -13.62 4.64
N ILE A 271 -17.39 -12.98 3.53
CA ILE A 271 -18.65 -12.23 3.40
C ILE A 271 -19.84 -13.19 3.50
N ILE A 272 -19.80 -14.33 2.80
CA ILE A 272 -20.90 -15.28 2.75
C ILE A 272 -21.14 -15.90 4.12
N THR A 273 -20.09 -16.47 4.73
CA THR A 273 -20.21 -17.21 5.99
C THR A 273 -20.76 -16.33 7.10
N ILE A 274 -20.18 -15.15 7.32
CA ILE A 274 -20.56 -14.28 8.43
C ILE A 274 -21.92 -13.62 8.19
N SER A 275 -22.23 -13.24 6.94
CA SER A 275 -23.55 -12.68 6.62
C SER A 275 -24.67 -13.73 6.77
N GLU A 276 -24.41 -14.98 6.39
CA GLU A 276 -25.37 -16.08 6.55
C GLU A 276 -25.64 -16.38 8.03
N ASP A 277 -24.60 -16.41 8.87
CA ASP A 277 -24.73 -16.58 10.32
C ASP A 277 -25.54 -15.42 10.92
N ALA A 278 -25.25 -14.19 10.51
CA ALA A 278 -25.98 -13.01 10.95
C ALA A 278 -27.47 -13.06 10.56
N LEU A 279 -27.80 -13.42 9.32
CA LEU A 279 -29.19 -13.54 8.83
C LEU A 279 -29.99 -14.55 9.66
N ARG A 280 -29.37 -15.69 10.00
CA ARG A 280 -29.99 -16.76 10.79
C ARG A 280 -30.26 -16.42 12.25
N THR A 281 -29.64 -15.36 12.79
CA THR A 281 -29.96 -14.89 14.15
C THR A 281 -31.32 -14.21 14.24
N THR A 282 -31.96 -13.89 13.12
CA THR A 282 -33.30 -13.29 13.10
C THR A 282 -34.32 -14.23 13.75
N PRO A 283 -35.00 -13.83 14.84
CA PRO A 283 -36.02 -14.65 15.49
C PRO A 283 -37.11 -15.10 14.52
N GLN A 284 -37.43 -16.40 14.59
CA GLN A 284 -38.46 -17.00 13.74
C GLN A 284 -39.83 -16.32 13.92
N SER A 285 -40.14 -15.88 15.15
CA SER A 285 -41.38 -15.16 15.47
C SER A 285 -41.54 -13.86 14.68
N LEU A 286 -40.46 -13.11 14.42
CA LEU A 286 -40.52 -11.89 13.61
C LEU A 286 -40.82 -12.21 12.14
N LYS A 287 -40.28 -13.32 11.63
CA LYS A 287 -40.53 -13.79 10.27
C LYS A 287 -41.99 -14.24 10.11
N GLU A 288 -42.48 -15.04 11.05
CA GLU A 288 -43.86 -15.53 11.06
C GLU A 288 -44.87 -14.41 11.22
N ALA A 289 -44.60 -13.42 12.08
CA ALA A 289 -45.44 -12.23 12.22
C ALA A 289 -45.53 -11.44 10.90
N SER A 290 -44.41 -11.28 10.18
CA SER A 290 -44.41 -10.63 8.86
C SER A 290 -45.27 -11.38 7.85
N LEU A 291 -45.17 -12.71 7.79
CA LEU A 291 -45.96 -13.54 6.89
C LEU A 291 -47.45 -13.53 7.26
N ALA A 292 -47.79 -13.50 8.55
CA ALA A 292 -49.17 -13.41 9.04
C ALA A 292 -49.86 -12.09 8.66
N LEU A 293 -49.08 -11.01 8.48
CA LEU A 293 -49.56 -9.73 7.95
C LEU A 293 -49.74 -9.73 6.42
N GLY A 294 -49.63 -10.89 5.76
CA GLY A 294 -49.79 -11.03 4.31
C GLY A 294 -48.53 -10.66 3.51
N ALA A 295 -47.38 -10.50 4.15
CA ALA A 295 -46.13 -10.26 3.43
C ALA A 295 -45.67 -11.53 2.69
N THR A 296 -45.07 -11.34 1.52
CA THR A 296 -44.38 -12.41 0.79
C THR A 296 -43.03 -12.73 1.45
N ARG A 297 -42.49 -13.94 1.21
CA ARG A 297 -41.15 -14.32 1.70
C ARG A 297 -40.07 -13.31 1.31
N TRP A 298 -40.12 -12.78 0.09
CA TRP A 298 -39.17 -11.77 -0.37
C TRP A 298 -39.30 -10.45 0.39
N GLN A 299 -40.53 -10.01 0.67
CA GLN A 299 -40.77 -8.83 1.50
C GLN A 299 -40.28 -9.05 2.94
N THR A 300 -40.48 -10.23 3.52
CA THR A 300 -39.95 -10.58 4.84
C THR A 300 -38.43 -10.54 4.87
N ILE A 301 -37.75 -11.11 3.86
CA ILE A 301 -36.28 -11.06 3.76
C ILE A 301 -35.79 -9.61 3.69
N LEU A 302 -36.34 -8.81 2.78
CA LEU A 302 -35.89 -7.44 2.53
C LEU A 302 -36.24 -6.46 3.65
N LYS A 303 -37.42 -6.60 4.28
CA LYS A 303 -37.94 -5.62 5.23
C LYS A 303 -37.81 -6.04 6.70
N VAL A 304 -37.52 -7.31 6.98
CA VAL A 304 -37.40 -7.82 8.36
C VAL A 304 -36.03 -8.44 8.59
N THR A 305 -35.67 -9.47 7.84
CA THR A 305 -34.43 -10.23 8.09
C THR A 305 -33.18 -9.40 7.83
N ILE A 306 -33.06 -8.76 6.65
CA ILE A 306 -31.88 -7.95 6.32
C ILE A 306 -31.73 -6.75 7.28
N PRO A 307 -32.78 -5.96 7.57
CA PRO A 307 -32.68 -4.86 8.53
C PRO A 307 -32.31 -5.33 9.95
N TYR A 308 -32.87 -6.46 10.40
CA TYR A 308 -32.55 -7.03 11.71
C TYR A 308 -31.08 -7.44 11.82
N SER A 309 -30.56 -8.09 10.78
CA SER A 309 -29.19 -8.63 10.73
C SER A 309 -28.13 -7.65 10.20
N ILE A 310 -28.49 -6.37 9.99
CA ILE A 310 -27.61 -5.41 9.31
C ILE A 310 -26.27 -5.22 10.03
N SER A 311 -26.24 -5.32 11.36
CA SER A 311 -25.00 -5.21 12.15
C SER A 311 -24.01 -6.32 11.81
N GLY A 312 -24.48 -7.57 11.74
CA GLY A 312 -23.66 -8.71 11.37
C GLY A 312 -23.24 -8.69 9.90
N ILE A 313 -24.14 -8.28 9.01
CA ILE A 313 -23.82 -8.10 7.59
C ILE A 313 -22.73 -7.03 7.42
N THR A 314 -22.86 -5.87 8.09
CA THR A 314 -21.83 -4.83 8.02
C THR A 314 -20.48 -5.31 8.55
N ALA A 315 -20.47 -6.11 9.63
CA ALA A 315 -19.24 -6.70 10.15
C ALA A 315 -18.60 -7.69 9.16
N ALA A 316 -19.41 -8.52 8.49
CA ALA A 316 -18.95 -9.43 7.44
C ALA A 316 -18.26 -8.68 6.29
N VAL A 317 -18.88 -7.58 5.85
CA VAL A 317 -18.36 -6.74 4.76
C VAL A 317 -17.08 -6.03 5.19
N MET A 318 -17.02 -5.48 6.40
CA MET A 318 -15.80 -4.85 6.94
C MET A 318 -14.65 -5.85 7.02
N LEU A 319 -14.90 -7.08 7.47
CA LEU A 319 -13.86 -8.11 7.57
C LEU A 319 -13.36 -8.54 6.19
N GLY A 320 -14.26 -8.72 5.21
CA GLY A 320 -13.89 -9.03 3.83
C GLY A 320 -13.11 -7.90 3.16
N MET A 321 -13.54 -6.65 3.36
CA MET A 321 -12.88 -5.44 2.85
C MET A 321 -11.49 -5.25 3.46
N GLY A 322 -11.36 -5.41 4.78
CA GLY A 322 -10.08 -5.34 5.47
C GLY A 322 -9.06 -6.34 4.93
N ARG A 323 -9.52 -7.56 4.61
CA ARG A 323 -8.70 -8.58 3.95
C ARG A 323 -8.27 -8.18 2.54
N ALA A 324 -9.17 -7.57 1.75
CA ALA A 324 -8.84 -7.13 0.39
C ALA A 324 -7.83 -5.96 0.36
N ILE A 325 -7.97 -4.96 1.25
CA ILE A 325 -7.07 -3.80 1.31
C ILE A 325 -5.66 -4.20 1.73
N GLY A 326 -5.55 -5.17 2.64
CA GLY A 326 -4.27 -5.68 3.15
C GLY A 326 -3.68 -6.84 2.35
N GLU A 327 -4.28 -7.26 1.23
CA GLU A 327 -3.77 -8.42 0.49
C GLU A 327 -2.49 -8.09 -0.27
N THR A 328 -1.50 -8.95 -0.08
CA THR A 328 -0.11 -8.71 -0.47
C THR A 328 0.31 -9.61 -1.62
N MET A 329 0.27 -10.93 -1.40
CA MET A 329 0.92 -11.88 -2.30
C MET A 329 0.08 -12.16 -3.54
N ALA A 330 -1.24 -12.33 -3.38
CA ALA A 330 -2.10 -12.57 -4.52
C ALA A 330 -2.04 -11.39 -5.51
N VAL A 331 -2.06 -10.16 -5.00
CA VAL A 331 -2.00 -8.92 -5.79
C VAL A 331 -0.65 -8.78 -6.49
N LEU A 332 0.45 -8.97 -5.76
CA LEU A 332 1.81 -8.93 -6.31
C LEU A 332 1.97 -9.85 -7.52
N MET A 333 1.28 -10.99 -7.56
CA MET A 333 1.40 -11.94 -8.67
C MET A 333 0.60 -11.54 -9.91
N VAL A 334 -0.51 -10.78 -9.78
CA VAL A 334 -1.51 -10.67 -10.85
C VAL A 334 -1.77 -9.25 -11.36
N THR A 335 -1.24 -8.21 -10.72
CA THR A 335 -1.52 -6.81 -11.12
C THR A 335 -0.42 -6.14 -11.92
N GLY A 336 0.68 -6.83 -12.21
CA GLY A 336 1.76 -6.34 -13.07
C GLY A 336 2.73 -5.37 -12.39
N ASN A 337 2.40 -4.87 -11.19
CA ASN A 337 3.27 -4.07 -10.31
C ASN A 337 3.85 -2.78 -10.93
N ALA A 338 3.13 -2.17 -11.87
CA ALA A 338 3.52 -0.89 -12.42
C ALA A 338 3.09 0.27 -11.49
N ALA A 339 4.03 1.09 -11.04
CA ALA A 339 3.77 2.27 -10.21
C ALA A 339 3.25 3.46 -11.05
N VAL A 340 2.11 3.26 -11.72
CA VAL A 340 1.44 4.24 -12.57
C VAL A 340 0.08 4.61 -11.98
N ILE A 341 -0.40 5.82 -12.26
CA ILE A 341 -1.77 6.20 -11.86
C ILE A 341 -2.76 5.43 -12.74
N PRO A 342 -3.63 4.59 -12.17
CA PRO A 342 -4.64 3.90 -12.94
C PRO A 342 -5.64 4.89 -13.54
N THR A 343 -5.87 4.74 -14.84
CA THR A 343 -6.96 5.43 -15.56
C THR A 343 -8.09 4.48 -15.95
N SER A 344 -7.83 3.17 -15.92
CA SER A 344 -8.76 2.10 -16.25
C SER A 344 -8.44 0.84 -15.44
N PHE A 345 -9.42 -0.04 -15.26
CA PHE A 345 -9.24 -1.36 -14.63
C PHE A 345 -8.39 -2.32 -15.48
N LEU A 346 -8.22 -2.05 -16.78
CA LEU A 346 -7.44 -2.89 -17.70
C LEU A 346 -5.96 -2.53 -17.77
N GLN A 347 -5.47 -1.70 -16.86
CA GLN A 347 -4.06 -1.31 -16.77
C GLN A 347 -3.36 -2.03 -15.62
N PRO A 348 -2.05 -2.31 -15.74
CA PRO A 348 -1.25 -2.79 -14.63
C PRO A 348 -1.16 -1.71 -13.55
N ILE A 349 -1.13 -2.14 -12.29
CA ILE A 349 -1.02 -1.26 -11.14
C ILE A 349 -0.13 -1.88 -10.07
N ARG A 350 0.30 -1.04 -9.14
CA ARG A 350 1.03 -1.45 -7.95
C ARG A 350 0.29 -0.98 -6.70
N THR A 351 0.14 -1.87 -5.72
CA THR A 351 -0.50 -1.55 -4.44
C THR A 351 0.54 -1.31 -3.35
N ILE A 352 0.13 -0.68 -2.26
CA ILE A 352 0.98 -0.45 -1.09
C ILE A 352 1.47 -1.77 -0.49
N PRO A 353 0.59 -2.77 -0.19
CA PRO A 353 1.05 -4.04 0.38
C PRO A 353 2.07 -4.76 -0.53
N ALA A 354 1.81 -4.80 -1.84
CA ALA A 354 2.72 -5.40 -2.81
C ALA A 354 4.08 -4.68 -2.85
N THR A 355 4.09 -3.35 -2.74
CA THR A 355 5.33 -2.55 -2.70
C THR A 355 6.14 -2.87 -1.45
N ILE A 356 5.50 -2.90 -0.28
CA ILE A 356 6.16 -3.23 0.99
C ILE A 356 6.76 -4.63 0.91
N ALA A 357 6.01 -5.63 0.45
CA ALA A 357 6.52 -7.00 0.40
C ALA A 357 7.64 -7.21 -0.62
N ALA A 358 7.58 -6.54 -1.76
CA ALA A 358 8.60 -6.65 -2.80
C ALA A 358 9.92 -5.97 -2.40
N GLU A 359 9.87 -4.84 -1.69
CA GLU A 359 11.05 -3.99 -1.50
C GLU A 359 11.64 -4.06 -0.08
N LEU A 360 10.88 -4.46 0.94
CA LEU A 360 11.34 -4.39 2.33
C LEU A 360 12.53 -5.32 2.61
N GLY A 361 12.60 -6.47 1.93
CA GLY A 361 13.70 -7.42 2.07
C GLY A 361 15.02 -6.93 1.44
N GLU A 362 14.95 -5.99 0.50
CA GLU A 362 16.12 -5.45 -0.23
C GLU A 362 16.58 -4.10 0.33
N ALA A 363 15.71 -3.40 1.06
CA ALA A 363 16.01 -2.09 1.63
C ALA A 363 16.97 -2.19 2.83
N PRO A 364 18.12 -1.48 2.83
CA PRO A 364 19.05 -1.47 3.96
C PRO A 364 18.38 -0.96 5.24
N ALA A 365 18.53 -1.70 6.33
CA ALA A 365 17.93 -1.35 7.62
C ALA A 365 18.37 0.06 8.08
N GLY A 366 17.40 0.90 8.44
CA GLY A 366 17.63 2.29 8.84
C GLY A 366 17.95 3.27 7.70
N GLY A 367 18.02 2.77 6.46
CA GLY A 367 18.14 3.60 5.25
C GLY A 367 16.85 4.37 4.93
N ILE A 368 16.97 5.31 4.00
CA ILE A 368 15.84 6.17 3.62
C ILE A 368 14.71 5.40 2.92
N HIS A 369 15.05 4.43 2.06
CA HIS A 369 14.08 3.54 1.41
C HIS A 369 13.33 2.69 2.44
N PHE A 370 14.05 2.12 3.41
CA PHE A 370 13.44 1.36 4.50
C PHE A 370 12.39 2.20 5.24
N LYS A 371 12.75 3.43 5.68
CA LYS A 371 11.82 4.35 6.33
C LYS A 371 10.62 4.72 5.45
N ALA A 372 10.83 4.87 4.13
CA ALA A 372 9.74 5.12 3.19
C ALA A 372 8.72 3.97 3.12
N LEU A 373 9.17 2.72 3.22
CA LEU A 373 8.27 1.56 3.28
C LEU A 373 7.47 1.51 4.59
N PHE A 374 8.05 1.93 5.72
CA PHE A 374 7.28 2.10 6.96
C PHE A 374 6.26 3.24 6.85
N ALA A 375 6.62 4.36 6.21
CA ALA A 375 5.67 5.44 5.93
C ALA A 375 4.50 4.99 5.03
N LEU A 376 4.75 4.12 4.05
CA LEU A 376 3.68 3.45 3.29
C LEU A 376 2.76 2.61 4.19
N GLY A 377 3.33 1.89 5.17
CA GLY A 377 2.55 1.15 6.17
C GLY A 377 1.66 2.06 7.03
N ILE A 378 2.15 3.25 7.41
CA ILE A 378 1.33 4.27 8.09
C ILE A 378 0.15 4.69 7.20
N ILE A 379 0.40 4.94 5.90
CA ILE A 379 -0.67 5.30 4.96
C ILE A 379 -1.72 4.18 4.88
N LEU A 380 -1.30 2.92 4.75
CA LEU A 380 -2.22 1.78 4.71
C LEU A 380 -3.05 1.66 6.00
N PHE A 381 -2.41 1.85 7.16
CA PHE A 381 -3.08 1.90 8.45
C PHE A 381 -4.13 3.03 8.50
N LEU A 382 -3.79 4.24 8.04
CA LEU A 382 -4.72 5.36 8.00
C LEU A 382 -5.88 5.12 7.03
N ILE A 383 -5.62 4.55 5.85
CA ILE A 383 -6.65 4.18 4.87
C ILE A 383 -7.64 3.20 5.49
N THR A 384 -7.14 2.12 6.09
CA THR A 384 -7.99 1.10 6.73
C THR A 384 -8.77 1.67 7.92
N LEU A 385 -8.13 2.51 8.75
CA LEU A 385 -8.79 3.19 9.86
C LEU A 385 -9.93 4.11 9.37
N ILE A 386 -9.67 4.95 8.37
CA ILE A 386 -10.67 5.89 7.82
C ILE A 386 -11.86 5.12 7.24
N ILE A 387 -11.60 4.05 6.49
CA ILE A 387 -12.65 3.20 5.92
C ILE A 387 -13.49 2.57 7.05
N ASN A 388 -12.84 2.00 8.06
CA ASN A 388 -13.55 1.37 9.17
C ASN A 388 -14.39 2.37 9.97
N LEU A 389 -13.84 3.56 10.25
CA LEU A 389 -14.56 4.64 10.93
C LEU A 389 -15.75 5.14 10.10
N THR A 390 -15.60 5.25 8.79
CA THR A 390 -16.67 5.68 7.88
C THR A 390 -17.82 4.68 7.91
N VAL A 391 -17.53 3.37 7.85
CA VAL A 391 -18.56 2.33 7.91
C VAL A 391 -19.28 2.34 9.27
N GLU A 392 -18.54 2.46 10.38
CA GLU A 392 -19.15 2.50 11.72
C GLU A 392 -20.01 3.76 11.91
N PHE A 393 -19.56 4.92 11.41
CA PHE A 393 -20.33 6.16 11.46
C PHE A 393 -21.67 6.04 10.71
N ILE A 394 -21.66 5.45 9.50
CA ILE A 394 -22.87 5.20 8.71
C ILE A 394 -23.83 4.25 9.47
N LYS A 395 -23.30 3.23 10.14
CA LYS A 395 -24.08 2.29 10.94
C LYS A 395 -24.77 2.95 12.14
N ILE A 396 -24.07 3.83 12.86
CA ILE A 396 -24.64 4.57 14.00
C ILE A 396 -25.75 5.51 13.52
N SER A 397 -25.54 6.22 12.41
CA SER A 397 -26.54 7.14 11.85
C SER A 397 -27.86 6.45 11.47
N LYS A 398 -27.80 5.21 10.97
CA LYS A 398 -29.01 4.41 10.63
C LYS A 398 -29.72 3.78 11.83
N LYS A 399 -29.10 3.78 13.02
CA LYS A 399 -29.72 3.28 14.26
C LYS A 399 -30.65 4.29 14.94
N SER A 400 -30.79 5.51 14.42
CA SER A 400 -31.81 6.44 14.92
C SER A 400 -33.20 5.87 14.61
N PRO A 401 -34.00 5.50 15.62
CA PRO A 401 -35.30 4.93 15.36
C PRO A 401 -36.17 6.00 14.72
N ARG A 402 -36.65 5.74 13.49
CA ARG A 402 -37.90 6.32 13.03
C ARG A 402 -39.01 5.63 13.80
N LEU A 403 -39.24 6.10 15.02
CA LEU A 403 -40.51 5.94 15.73
C LEU A 403 -41.43 7.08 15.29
#